data_AF-A0AAE9XFQ9-F1
#
_entry.id   AF-A0AAE9XFQ9-F1
#
_cell.length_a   1.000
_cell.length_b   1.000
_cell.length_c   1.000
_cell.angle_alpha   90.00
_cell.angle_beta   90.00
_cell.angle_gamma   90.00
#
_symmetry.space_group_name_H-M   'P 1'
#
loop_
_entity.id
_entity.type
_entity.pdbx_description
1 polymer ?
#
loop_
_entity_poly.entity_id
_entity_poly.type
_entity_poly.pdbx_seq_one_letter_code
_entity_poly.pdbx_strand_id
1 'polypeptide(L)'
;MTPIIAGIVMAFIIAYVTFVPVIILQYRRHGDVSKIKNLVGYSFILYMLCAYFLVILPLPTRAEVAQLTTPYYNLVPFKFLEDIQQHSGLSLSNPRTYIGALKSPSVFTVLFNILLTLPLGVYGKKYFRLSFWKTMLLGFSVSLFFELTQLSGLYGIYPRPYRLFDVDDLLMNTLGAVVGYGVGKVMNPLLPEEHLSIPDQRITILRRFLAYYIDTLVIGLIVAVISGGLQLIGRPISNDGISLVVWFSYFVFLPLIFYQTIGQGVLKIELRATTGHLSLAKLLKRALLMGIVVKLNPLLIEYDFSFGQGINVAALVIQLIFMIILLSQVVRKKEQLFYDRWSNLILVPKK
;
A
#
# COMPACT_ATOMS: atom_id res chain seq x y z
N MET A 1 10.10 15.66 10.01
CA MET A 1 8.78 15.08 9.71
C MET A 1 8.08 14.87 11.05
N THR A 2 6.85 15.35 11.24
CA THR A 2 6.14 15.13 12.52
C THR A 2 5.84 13.64 12.70
N PRO A 3 5.78 13.11 13.94
CA PRO A 3 5.52 11.69 14.18
C PRO A 3 4.28 11.16 13.47
N ILE A 4 3.23 11.99 13.37
CA ILE A 4 1.98 11.65 12.69
C ILE A 4 2.18 11.41 11.19
N ILE A 5 2.94 12.28 10.50
CA ILE A 5 3.21 12.10 9.07
C ILE A 5 4.04 10.82 8.85
N ALA A 6 5.01 10.54 9.72
CA ALA A 6 5.78 9.30 9.67
C ALA A 6 4.88 8.06 9.84
N GLY A 7 3.94 8.09 10.80
CA GLY A 7 2.95 7.04 11.00
C GLY A 7 2.10 6.78 9.76
N ILE A 8 1.60 7.85 9.12
CA ILE A 8 0.82 7.73 7.88
C ILE A 8 1.67 7.09 6.77
N VAL A 9 2.90 7.58 6.54
CA VAL A 9 3.80 7.02 5.52
C VAL A 9 4.07 5.53 5.78
N MET A 10 4.35 5.15 7.02
CA MET A 10 4.53 3.75 7.40
C MET A 10 3.27 2.92 7.14
N ALA A 11 2.08 3.46 7.42
CA ALA A 11 0.81 2.79 7.11
C ALA A 11 0.67 2.47 5.62
N PHE A 12 0.99 3.41 4.73
CA PHE A 12 0.96 3.19 3.29
C PHE A 12 1.93 2.09 2.85
N ILE A 13 3.15 2.09 3.39
CA ILE A 13 4.18 1.10 3.07
C ILE A 13 3.74 -0.29 3.54
N ILE A 14 3.33 -0.42 4.81
CA ILE A 14 2.91 -1.71 5.39
C ILE A 14 1.67 -2.22 4.64
N ALA A 15 0.66 -1.36 4.40
CA ALA A 15 -0.52 -1.73 3.63
C ALA A 15 -0.14 -2.25 2.24
N TYR A 16 0.79 -1.58 1.54
CA TYR A 16 1.26 -2.02 0.23
C TYR A 16 1.93 -3.40 0.29
N VAL A 17 2.87 -3.59 1.22
CA VAL A 17 3.60 -4.87 1.39
C VAL A 17 2.65 -6.02 1.73
N THR A 18 1.69 -5.80 2.62
CA THR A 18 0.70 -6.83 3.00
C THR A 18 -0.27 -7.15 1.88
N PHE A 19 -0.60 -6.16 1.03
CA PHE A 19 -1.64 -6.32 0.01
C PHE A 19 -1.15 -6.93 -1.30
N VAL A 20 0.12 -6.72 -1.68
CA VAL A 20 0.71 -7.32 -2.89
C VAL A 20 0.56 -8.85 -2.94
N PRO A 21 0.87 -9.64 -1.88
CA PRO A 21 0.64 -11.08 -1.84
C PRO A 21 -0.82 -11.47 -2.10
N VAL A 22 -1.78 -10.70 -1.58
CA VAL A 22 -3.22 -10.97 -1.77
C VAL A 22 -3.60 -10.83 -3.25
N ILE A 23 -3.11 -9.78 -3.93
CA ILE A 23 -3.34 -9.59 -5.37
C ILE A 23 -2.70 -10.73 -6.17
N ILE A 24 -1.48 -11.14 -5.83
CA ILE A 24 -0.78 -12.27 -6.47
C ILE A 24 -1.60 -13.55 -6.34
N LEU A 25 -2.07 -13.87 -5.13
CA LEU A 25 -2.88 -15.07 -4.88
C LEU A 25 -4.20 -15.05 -5.66
N GLN A 26 -4.85 -13.88 -5.78
CA GLN A 26 -6.06 -13.73 -6.59
C GLN A 26 -5.79 -14.00 -8.06
N TYR A 27 -4.73 -13.44 -8.65
CA TYR A 27 -4.35 -13.74 -10.03
C TYR A 27 -4.03 -15.22 -10.23
N ARG A 28 -3.35 -15.87 -9.28
CA ARG A 28 -3.01 -17.31 -9.40
C ARG A 28 -4.23 -18.22 -9.33
N ARG A 29 -5.23 -17.87 -8.50
CA ARG A 29 -6.44 -18.67 -8.29
C ARG A 29 -7.52 -18.40 -9.34
N HIS A 30 -7.73 -17.14 -9.71
CA HIS A 30 -8.89 -16.72 -10.50
C HIS A 30 -8.51 -16.13 -11.87
N GLY A 31 -7.23 -15.86 -12.14
CA GLY A 31 -6.76 -15.30 -13.42
C GLY A 31 -7.00 -13.79 -13.60
N ASP A 32 -7.93 -13.22 -12.84
CA ASP A 32 -8.27 -11.80 -12.80
C ASP A 32 -8.40 -11.29 -11.35
N VAL A 33 -8.46 -9.97 -11.20
CA VAL A 33 -8.60 -9.30 -9.91
C VAL A 33 -9.71 -8.26 -9.98
N SER A 34 -10.65 -8.35 -9.05
CA SER A 34 -11.71 -7.35 -8.93
C SER A 34 -11.12 -6.05 -8.38
N LYS A 35 -11.32 -4.95 -9.10
CA LYS A 35 -10.66 -3.67 -8.76
C LYS A 35 -11.29 -3.05 -7.53
N ILE A 36 -12.61 -3.11 -7.42
CA ILE A 36 -13.31 -2.51 -6.28
C ILE A 36 -13.07 -3.33 -5.03
N LYS A 37 -13.16 -4.67 -5.08
CA LYS A 37 -12.85 -5.50 -3.89
C LYS A 37 -11.41 -5.30 -3.42
N ASN A 38 -10.47 -5.14 -4.35
CA ASN A 38 -9.08 -4.90 -3.97
C ASN A 38 -8.84 -3.50 -3.43
N LEU A 39 -9.44 -2.47 -4.03
CA LEU A 39 -9.38 -1.11 -3.51
C LEU A 39 -9.94 -1.05 -2.09
N VAL A 40 -11.07 -1.71 -1.85
CA VAL A 40 -11.73 -1.81 -0.55
C VAL A 40 -10.89 -2.56 0.47
N GLY A 41 -10.29 -3.69 0.08
CA GLY A 41 -9.40 -4.46 0.96
C GLY A 41 -8.15 -3.66 1.34
N TYR A 42 -7.53 -3.01 0.36
CA TYR A 42 -6.38 -2.13 0.59
C TYR A 42 -6.75 -0.94 1.49
N SER A 43 -7.85 -0.24 1.19
CA SER A 43 -8.31 0.92 1.97
C SER A 43 -8.71 0.54 3.38
N PHE A 44 -9.24 -0.67 3.60
CA PHE A 44 -9.52 -1.20 4.93
C PHE A 44 -8.24 -1.43 5.75
N ILE A 45 -7.23 -2.09 5.17
CA ILE A 45 -5.94 -2.31 5.85
C ILE A 45 -5.26 -0.98 6.16
N LEU A 46 -5.22 -0.08 5.18
CA LEU A 46 -4.65 1.26 5.36
C LEU A 46 -5.38 2.02 6.47
N TYR A 47 -6.72 1.99 6.47
CA TYR A 47 -7.54 2.57 7.53
C TYR A 47 -7.16 2.02 8.92
N MET A 48 -7.09 0.70 9.08
CA MET A 48 -6.75 0.08 10.36
C MET A 48 -5.35 0.48 10.84
N LEU A 49 -4.37 0.57 9.94
CA LEU A 49 -3.01 1.02 10.27
C LEU A 49 -2.98 2.50 10.63
N CYS A 50 -3.67 3.35 9.89
CA CYS A 50 -3.79 4.78 10.21
C CYS A 50 -4.46 4.99 11.56
N ALA A 51 -5.56 4.27 11.84
CA ALA A 51 -6.24 4.33 13.12
C ALA A 51 -5.30 3.92 14.27
N TYR A 52 -4.59 2.80 14.11
CA TYR A 52 -3.60 2.33 15.08
C TYR A 52 -2.50 3.36 15.35
N PHE A 53 -1.87 3.90 14.30
CA PHE A 53 -0.80 4.87 14.46
C PHE A 53 -1.28 6.19 15.06
N LEU A 54 -2.48 6.65 14.70
CA LEU A 54 -3.03 7.88 15.24
C LEU A 54 -3.34 7.74 16.74
N VAL A 55 -3.83 6.57 17.15
CA VAL A 55 -4.12 6.28 18.56
C VAL A 55 -2.86 6.10 19.40
N ILE A 56 -1.73 5.72 18.80
CA ILE A 56 -0.47 5.48 19.56
C ILE A 56 0.49 6.66 19.52
N LEU A 57 0.53 7.40 18.41
CA LEU A 57 1.47 8.50 18.23
C LEU A 57 0.94 9.83 18.80
N PRO A 58 1.83 10.76 19.17
CA PRO A 58 3.29 10.61 19.23
C PRO A 58 3.74 9.80 20.46
N LEU A 59 4.84 9.04 20.30
CA LEU A 59 5.46 8.31 21.39
C LEU A 59 6.37 9.26 22.20
N PRO A 60 6.16 9.41 23.53
CA PRO A 60 7.05 10.18 24.39
C PRO A 60 8.36 9.45 24.67
N THR A 61 9.35 10.14 25.23
CA THR A 61 10.58 9.50 25.70
C THR A 61 10.33 8.70 26.99
N ARG A 62 11.15 7.67 27.23
CA ARG A 62 11.04 6.87 28.47
C ARG A 62 11.24 7.71 29.74
N ALA A 63 12.10 8.74 29.68
CA ALA A 63 12.37 9.62 30.81
C ALA A 63 11.15 10.48 31.17
N GLU A 64 10.45 11.03 30.17
CA GLU A 64 9.21 11.78 30.38
C GLU A 64 8.13 10.90 31.03
N VAL A 65 7.97 9.67 30.54
CA VAL A 65 6.95 8.74 31.08
C VAL A 65 7.26 8.33 32.52
N ALA A 66 8.53 8.19 32.89
CA ALA A 66 8.92 7.89 34.26
C ALA A 66 8.55 9.01 35.27
N GLN A 67 8.42 10.25 34.79
CA GLN A 67 8.08 11.41 35.63
C GLN A 67 6.56 11.67 35.73
N LEU A 68 5.73 10.96 34.97
CA LEU A 68 4.29 11.15 35.03
C LEU A 68 3.73 10.76 36.42
N THR A 69 2.78 11.56 36.91
CA THR A 69 2.02 11.32 38.15
C THR A 69 0.52 11.15 37.91
N THR A 70 0.09 11.16 36.64
CA THR A 70 -1.32 11.03 36.24
C THR A 70 -1.92 9.68 36.66
N PRO A 71 -3.26 9.57 36.77
CA PRO A 71 -3.92 8.28 36.95
C PRO A 71 -3.65 7.31 35.79
N TYR A 72 -3.78 6.01 36.05
CA TYR A 72 -3.57 4.96 35.04
C TYR A 72 -4.85 4.70 34.25
N TYR A 73 -6.00 4.82 34.91
CA TYR A 73 -7.31 4.54 34.33
C TYR A 73 -8.37 5.51 34.84
N ASN A 74 -9.37 5.77 33.99
CA ASN A 74 -10.66 6.34 34.31
C ASN A 74 -11.73 5.27 34.01
N LEU A 75 -12.43 4.82 35.04
CA LEU A 75 -13.50 3.81 34.92
C LEU A 75 -14.90 4.39 35.14
N VAL A 76 -15.01 5.71 35.30
CA VAL A 76 -16.30 6.38 35.49
C VAL A 76 -16.93 6.61 34.12
N PRO A 77 -18.04 5.92 33.78
CA PRO A 77 -18.69 6.11 32.50
C PRO A 77 -19.42 7.46 32.45
N PHE A 78 -19.48 8.04 31.24
CA PHE A 78 -20.09 9.32 30.90
C PHE A 78 -19.44 10.55 31.56
N LYS A 79 -18.20 10.42 32.05
CA LYS A 79 -17.43 11.54 32.60
C LYS A 79 -17.17 12.62 31.54
N PHE A 80 -17.04 12.24 30.27
CA PHE A 80 -16.90 13.18 29.16
C PHE A 80 -18.01 14.26 29.13
N LEU A 81 -19.22 13.97 29.64
CA LEU A 81 -20.31 14.96 29.71
C LEU A 81 -19.98 16.09 30.69
N GLU A 82 -19.42 15.74 31.84
CA GLU A 82 -18.94 16.71 32.82
C GLU A 82 -17.77 17.52 32.23
N ASP A 83 -16.83 16.84 31.56
CA ASP A 83 -15.69 17.51 30.92
C ASP A 83 -16.12 18.49 29.83
N ILE A 84 -17.13 18.15 29.04
CA ILE A 84 -17.74 19.07 28.06
C ILE A 84 -18.42 20.22 28.79
N GLN A 85 -19.24 19.96 29.81
CA GLN A 85 -19.98 21.01 30.52
C GLN A 85 -19.03 22.03 31.18
N GLN A 86 -17.94 21.56 31.77
CA GLN A 86 -16.99 22.41 32.51
C GLN A 86 -16.00 23.12 31.59
N HIS A 87 -15.55 22.48 30.51
CA HIS A 87 -14.39 22.96 29.75
C HIS A 87 -14.70 23.42 28.31
N SER A 88 -15.89 23.13 27.76
CA SER A 88 -16.20 23.48 26.37
C SER A 88 -16.77 24.90 26.19
N GLY A 89 -17.29 25.51 27.26
CA GLY A 89 -18.04 26.76 27.19
C GLY A 89 -19.39 26.64 26.46
N LEU A 90 -19.89 25.41 26.27
CA LEU A 90 -21.18 25.15 25.63
C LEU A 90 -22.34 25.62 26.53
N SER A 91 -23.15 26.54 26.02
CA SER A 91 -24.44 26.89 26.61
C SER A 91 -25.57 26.51 25.67
N LEU A 92 -26.42 25.56 26.08
CA LEU A 92 -27.57 25.11 25.28
C LEU A 92 -28.59 26.22 24.97
N SER A 93 -28.61 27.27 25.79
CA SER A 93 -29.50 28.43 25.59
C SER A 93 -28.95 29.46 24.61
N ASN A 94 -27.66 29.38 24.23
CA ASN A 94 -27.04 30.34 23.33
C ASN A 94 -26.34 29.63 22.14
N PRO A 95 -27.01 29.54 20.98
CA PRO A 95 -26.44 28.88 19.80
C PRO A 95 -25.09 29.45 19.32
N ARG A 96 -24.75 30.70 19.69
CA ARG A 96 -23.46 31.32 19.33
C ARG A 96 -22.27 30.60 19.98
N THR A 97 -22.47 29.88 21.08
CA THR A 97 -21.38 29.14 21.75
C THR A 97 -21.07 27.80 21.08
N TYR A 98 -21.92 27.29 20.19
CA TYR A 98 -21.80 25.91 19.67
C TYR A 98 -20.55 25.73 18.81
N ILE A 99 -20.26 26.67 17.92
CA ILE A 99 -19.07 26.61 17.05
C ILE A 99 -17.79 26.72 17.88
N GLY A 100 -17.80 27.52 18.95
CA GLY A 100 -16.69 27.62 19.89
C GLY A 100 -16.47 26.32 20.65
N ALA A 101 -17.56 25.73 21.18
CA ALA A 101 -17.52 24.48 21.91
C ALA A 101 -17.04 23.29 21.06
N LEU A 102 -17.40 23.24 19.77
CA LEU A 102 -16.90 22.21 18.85
C LEU A 102 -15.37 22.24 18.66
N LYS A 103 -14.72 23.38 18.92
CA LYS A 103 -13.26 23.52 18.88
C LYS A 103 -12.60 23.22 20.23
N SER A 104 -13.38 22.96 21.28
CA SER A 104 -12.83 22.62 22.59
C SER A 104 -12.21 21.22 22.58
N PRO A 105 -11.12 21.00 23.33
CA PRO A 105 -10.49 19.68 23.42
C PRO A 105 -11.46 18.57 23.86
N SER A 106 -12.31 18.83 24.87
CA SER A 106 -13.25 17.84 25.42
C SER A 106 -14.32 17.38 24.42
N VAL A 107 -14.78 18.27 23.54
CA VAL A 107 -15.72 17.90 22.47
C VAL A 107 -14.97 17.22 21.33
N PHE A 108 -13.77 17.69 21.02
CA PHE A 108 -12.96 17.13 19.94
C PHE A 108 -12.57 15.68 20.20
N THR A 109 -12.18 15.31 21.42
CA THR A 109 -11.84 13.91 21.78
C THR A 109 -13.02 12.97 21.54
N VAL A 110 -14.21 13.34 22.02
CA VAL A 110 -15.45 12.57 21.85
C VAL A 110 -15.79 12.38 20.37
N LEU A 111 -15.81 13.48 19.60
CA LEU A 111 -16.12 13.43 18.17
C LEU A 111 -15.07 12.62 17.40
N PHE A 112 -13.80 12.78 17.75
CA PHE A 112 -12.71 12.11 17.08
C PHE A 112 -12.74 10.59 17.30
N ASN A 113 -13.05 10.12 18.52
CA ASN A 113 -13.24 8.69 18.80
C ASN A 113 -14.39 8.08 17.97
N ILE A 114 -15.52 8.79 17.90
CA ILE A 114 -16.65 8.38 17.04
C ILE A 114 -16.21 8.30 15.57
N LEU A 115 -15.52 9.33 15.07
CA LEU A 115 -15.07 9.39 13.67
C LEU A 115 -13.99 8.36 13.33
N LEU A 116 -13.12 8.04 14.29
CA LEU A 116 -12.04 7.07 14.13
C LEU A 116 -12.58 5.67 13.80
N THR A 117 -13.70 5.28 14.41
CA THR A 117 -14.29 3.94 14.31
C THR A 117 -15.52 3.87 13.41
N LEU A 118 -16.03 5.02 12.96
CA LEU A 118 -17.11 5.08 11.97
C LEU A 118 -16.79 4.30 10.69
N PRO A 119 -15.59 4.42 10.05
CA PRO A 119 -15.26 3.63 8.88
C PRO A 119 -15.34 2.12 9.14
N LEU A 120 -14.90 1.64 10.32
CA LEU A 120 -15.01 0.22 10.71
C LEU A 120 -16.46 -0.27 10.65
N GLY A 121 -17.40 0.54 11.12
CA GLY A 121 -18.84 0.26 11.03
C GLY A 121 -19.35 0.13 9.59
N VAL A 122 -18.93 1.07 8.73
CA VAL A 122 -19.27 1.08 7.29
C VAL A 122 -18.71 -0.17 6.60
N TYR A 123 -17.44 -0.52 6.83
CA TYR A 123 -16.83 -1.73 6.30
C TYR A 123 -17.53 -3.00 6.79
N GLY A 124 -17.79 -3.06 8.10
CA GLY A 124 -18.48 -4.17 8.75
C GLY A 124 -19.83 -4.45 8.11
N LYS A 125 -20.68 -3.42 7.95
CA LYS A 125 -22.00 -3.60 7.32
C LYS A 125 -21.89 -3.91 5.83
N LYS A 126 -21.17 -3.08 5.07
CA LYS A 126 -21.23 -3.11 3.61
C LYS A 126 -20.44 -4.27 3.02
N TYR A 127 -19.19 -4.44 3.44
CA TYR A 127 -18.24 -5.34 2.78
C TYR A 127 -18.12 -6.69 3.49
N PHE A 128 -18.13 -6.68 4.82
CA PHE A 128 -18.06 -7.91 5.63
C PHE A 128 -19.43 -8.48 5.99
N ARG A 129 -20.52 -7.78 5.63
CA ARG A 129 -21.92 -8.20 5.84
C ARG A 129 -22.21 -8.61 7.29
N LEU A 130 -21.57 -7.94 8.25
CA LEU A 130 -21.76 -8.19 9.67
C LEU A 130 -23.16 -7.77 10.11
N SER A 131 -23.68 -8.46 11.13
CA SER A 131 -24.89 -8.02 11.84
C SER A 131 -24.57 -6.85 12.77
N PHE A 132 -25.59 -6.11 13.19
CA PHE A 132 -25.45 -4.98 14.11
C PHE A 132 -24.60 -5.35 15.35
N TRP A 133 -24.96 -6.45 16.02
CA TRP A 133 -24.25 -6.92 17.21
C TRP A 133 -22.80 -7.30 16.94
N LYS A 134 -22.50 -7.92 15.78
CA LYS A 134 -21.12 -8.24 15.40
C LYS A 134 -20.30 -6.98 15.13
N THR A 135 -20.89 -5.97 14.51
CA THR A 135 -20.21 -4.69 14.27
C THR A 135 -19.98 -3.91 15.56
N MET A 136 -20.96 -3.88 16.46
CA MET A 136 -20.82 -3.28 17.79
C MET A 136 -19.71 -3.98 18.59
N LEU A 137 -19.72 -5.31 18.64
CA LEU A 137 -18.68 -6.10 19.31
C LEU A 137 -17.31 -5.85 18.70
N LEU A 138 -17.21 -5.79 17.37
CA LEU A 138 -15.94 -5.48 16.68
C LEU A 138 -15.44 -4.07 17.03
N GLY A 139 -16.32 -3.07 17.06
CA GLY A 139 -15.98 -1.71 17.48
C GLY A 139 -15.46 -1.67 18.91
N PHE A 140 -16.16 -2.33 19.83
CA PHE A 140 -15.73 -2.48 21.22
C PHE A 140 -14.38 -3.20 21.33
N SER A 141 -14.18 -4.32 20.64
CA SER A 141 -12.92 -5.08 20.67
C SER A 141 -11.74 -4.28 20.11
N VAL A 142 -11.94 -3.51 19.04
CA VAL A 142 -10.90 -2.63 18.48
C VAL A 142 -10.57 -1.51 19.46
N SER A 143 -11.58 -0.88 20.07
CA SER A 143 -11.33 0.14 21.08
C SER A 143 -10.61 -0.43 22.30
N LEU A 144 -11.04 -1.59 22.78
CA LEU A 144 -10.41 -2.27 23.90
C LEU A 144 -8.95 -2.63 23.59
N PHE A 145 -8.68 -3.09 22.36
CA PHE A 145 -7.32 -3.33 21.91
C PHE A 145 -6.44 -2.08 21.98
N PHE A 146 -6.95 -0.92 21.55
CA PHE A 146 -6.23 0.35 21.66
C PHE A 146 -5.95 0.74 23.11
N GLU A 147 -6.98 0.73 23.95
CA GLU A 147 -6.86 1.08 25.37
C GLU A 147 -5.89 0.15 26.10
N LEU A 148 -5.97 -1.18 25.88
CA LEU A 148 -5.03 -2.14 26.46
C LEU A 148 -3.61 -1.96 25.95
N THR A 149 -3.44 -1.59 24.67
CA THR A 149 -2.12 -1.32 24.09
C THR A 149 -1.45 -0.14 24.82
N GLN A 150 -2.20 0.92 25.15
CA GLN A 150 -1.70 2.05 25.90
C GLN A 150 -1.51 1.75 27.40
N LEU A 151 -2.49 1.09 28.03
CA LEU A 151 -2.46 0.69 29.43
C LEU A 151 -1.32 -0.28 29.74
N SER A 152 -0.93 -1.10 28.77
CA SER A 152 0.25 -1.96 28.92
C SER A 152 1.58 -1.19 28.94
N GLY A 153 1.57 0.13 28.74
CA GLY A 153 2.78 0.94 28.55
C GLY A 153 3.48 0.58 27.24
N LEU A 154 2.69 0.26 26.21
CA LEU A 154 3.11 -0.40 24.98
C LEU A 154 3.99 -1.63 25.23
N TYR A 155 3.37 -2.67 25.80
CA TYR A 155 3.97 -3.99 26.00
C TYR A 155 5.24 -3.97 26.86
N GLY A 156 5.26 -3.13 27.89
CA GLY A 156 6.38 -3.03 28.84
C GLY A 156 7.58 -2.24 28.31
N ILE A 157 7.46 -1.57 27.15
CA ILE A 157 8.50 -0.65 26.68
C ILE A 157 8.57 0.55 27.63
N TYR A 158 7.46 1.06 28.15
CA TYR A 158 7.44 2.16 29.09
C TYR A 158 7.29 1.69 30.54
N PRO A 159 7.86 2.42 31.51
CA PRO A 159 7.77 2.05 32.93
C PRO A 159 6.33 2.14 33.48
N ARG A 160 5.45 2.89 32.80
CA ARG A 160 4.04 3.07 33.13
C ARG A 160 3.23 3.46 31.87
N PRO A 161 1.89 3.43 31.90
CA PRO A 161 1.07 3.94 30.81
C PRO A 161 1.39 5.42 30.55
N TYR A 162 1.60 5.76 29.28
CA TYR A 162 1.85 7.14 28.83
C TYR A 162 0.57 7.87 28.40
N ARG A 163 -0.55 7.15 28.32
CA ARG A 163 -1.91 7.69 28.17
C ARG A 163 -2.83 7.04 29.20
N LEU A 164 -3.86 7.79 29.57
CA LEU A 164 -4.91 7.35 30.49
C LEU A 164 -5.79 6.33 29.78
N PHE A 165 -6.01 5.16 30.38
CA PHE A 165 -7.04 4.23 29.92
C PHE A 165 -8.41 4.85 30.23
N ASP A 166 -9.27 5.04 29.23
CA ASP A 166 -10.58 5.67 29.43
C ASP A 166 -11.76 4.81 28.98
N VAL A 167 -12.68 4.50 29.89
CA VAL A 167 -13.93 3.79 29.57
C VAL A 167 -14.80 4.61 28.63
N ASP A 168 -14.74 5.94 28.69
CA ASP A 168 -15.50 6.79 27.76
C ASP A 168 -14.97 6.68 26.33
N ASP A 169 -13.67 6.48 26.14
CA ASP A 169 -13.09 6.22 24.82
C ASP A 169 -13.62 4.89 24.25
N LEU A 170 -13.78 3.86 25.08
CA LEU A 170 -14.44 2.60 24.69
C LEU A 170 -15.88 2.83 24.22
N LEU A 171 -16.64 3.62 24.96
CA LEU A 171 -18.03 3.92 24.65
C LEU A 171 -18.13 4.71 23.33
N MET A 172 -17.33 5.77 23.17
CA MET A 172 -17.39 6.64 21.99
C MET A 172 -16.90 5.94 20.72
N ASN A 173 -15.85 5.12 20.81
CA ASN A 173 -15.39 4.29 19.70
C ASN A 173 -16.42 3.18 19.34
N THR A 174 -17.07 2.59 20.34
CA THR A 174 -18.15 1.62 20.08
C THR A 174 -19.34 2.31 19.39
N LEU A 175 -19.70 3.50 19.84
CA LEU A 175 -20.74 4.33 19.23
C LEU A 175 -20.38 4.70 17.79
N GLY A 176 -19.12 5.06 17.52
CA GLY A 176 -18.63 5.33 16.16
C GLY A 176 -18.85 4.14 15.23
N ALA A 177 -18.49 2.93 15.64
CA ALA A 177 -18.74 1.72 14.85
C ALA A 177 -20.25 1.47 14.62
N VAL A 178 -21.10 1.75 15.61
CA VAL A 178 -22.57 1.64 15.50
C VAL A 178 -23.15 2.68 14.53
N VAL A 179 -22.72 3.93 14.62
CA VAL A 179 -23.11 5.00 13.68
C VAL A 179 -22.66 4.64 12.27
N GLY A 180 -21.42 4.16 12.13
CA GLY A 180 -20.87 3.66 10.87
C GLY A 180 -21.67 2.51 10.27
N TYR A 181 -22.20 1.60 11.10
CA TYR A 181 -23.10 0.54 10.64
C TYR A 181 -24.38 1.12 9.99
N GLY A 182 -24.98 2.12 10.64
CA GLY A 182 -26.14 2.85 10.13
C GLY A 182 -25.83 3.52 8.78
N VAL A 183 -24.72 4.25 8.70
CA VAL A 183 -24.23 4.87 7.46
C VAL A 183 -24.03 3.81 6.37
N GLY A 184 -23.36 2.70 6.67
CA GLY A 184 -23.13 1.60 5.75
C GLY A 184 -24.43 0.98 5.23
N LYS A 185 -25.47 0.89 6.07
CA LYS A 185 -26.80 0.40 5.68
C LYS A 185 -27.47 1.36 4.68
N VAL A 186 -27.40 2.67 4.92
CA VAL A 186 -27.96 3.70 4.03
C VAL A 186 -27.21 3.78 2.70
N MET A 187 -25.89 3.61 2.72
CA MET A 187 -25.05 3.66 1.52
C MET A 187 -25.13 2.40 0.65
N ASN A 188 -25.54 1.26 1.21
CA ASN A 188 -25.55 -0.02 0.50
C ASN A 188 -26.30 -0.01 -0.85
N PRO A 189 -27.53 0.52 -0.96
CA PRO A 189 -28.25 0.57 -2.25
C PRO A 189 -27.65 1.54 -3.28
N LEU A 190 -26.79 2.47 -2.88
CA LEU A 190 -26.24 3.51 -3.76
C LEU A 190 -24.97 3.07 -4.49
N LEU A 191 -24.39 1.93 -4.11
CA LEU A 191 -23.04 1.54 -4.55
C LEU A 191 -23.11 0.29 -5.43
N PRO A 192 -22.43 0.28 -6.58
CA PRO A 192 -22.51 -0.82 -7.53
C PRO A 192 -21.97 -2.11 -6.93
N GLU A 193 -22.71 -3.22 -7.11
CA GLU A 193 -22.23 -4.55 -6.82
C GLU A 193 -21.26 -4.99 -7.92
N GLU A 194 -20.00 -5.26 -7.56
CA GLU A 194 -19.03 -5.79 -8.54
C GLU A 194 -19.19 -7.31 -8.64
N HIS A 195 -19.85 -7.75 -9.70
CA HIS A 195 -19.76 -9.15 -10.13
C HIS A 195 -18.32 -9.42 -10.59
N LEU A 196 -17.76 -10.57 -10.18
CA LEU A 196 -16.50 -11.04 -10.76
C LEU A 196 -16.77 -11.27 -12.25
N SER A 197 -16.19 -10.40 -13.09
CA SER A 197 -16.19 -10.57 -14.53
C SER A 197 -15.59 -11.94 -14.87
N ILE A 198 -16.16 -12.60 -15.87
CA ILE A 198 -15.58 -13.82 -16.47
C ILE A 198 -14.10 -13.51 -16.73
N PRO A 199 -13.17 -14.37 -16.26
CA PRO A 199 -11.75 -14.07 -16.35
C PRO A 199 -11.39 -13.83 -17.81
N ASP A 200 -11.08 -12.57 -18.11
CA ASP A 200 -10.59 -12.19 -19.42
C ASP A 200 -9.29 -12.97 -19.63
N GLN A 201 -9.18 -13.70 -20.75
CA GLN A 201 -7.96 -14.44 -21.08
C GLN A 201 -6.78 -13.49 -21.35
N ARG A 202 -7.01 -12.17 -21.30
CA ARG A 202 -5.98 -11.14 -21.45
C ARG A 202 -5.22 -10.91 -20.15
N ILE A 203 -3.91 -10.77 -20.29
CA ILE A 203 -3.06 -10.35 -19.17
C ILE A 203 -3.19 -8.83 -19.00
N THR A 204 -3.83 -8.43 -17.92
CA THR A 204 -4.02 -7.02 -17.55
C THR A 204 -2.68 -6.29 -17.36
N ILE A 205 -2.68 -4.97 -17.55
CA ILE A 205 -1.50 -4.13 -17.31
C ILE A 205 -0.99 -4.27 -15.87
N LEU A 206 -1.90 -4.34 -14.90
CA LEU A 206 -1.54 -4.53 -13.49
C LEU A 206 -0.81 -5.86 -13.28
N ARG A 207 -1.28 -6.96 -13.89
CA ARG A 207 -0.60 -8.27 -13.83
C ARG A 207 0.79 -8.22 -14.47
N ARG A 208 0.96 -7.49 -15.58
CA ARG A 208 2.27 -7.27 -16.23
C ARG A 208 3.21 -6.46 -15.33
N PHE A 209 2.71 -5.39 -14.73
CA PHE A 209 3.48 -4.53 -13.82
C PHE A 209 3.94 -5.32 -12.60
N LEU A 210 3.05 -6.11 -11.98
CA LEU A 210 3.39 -6.95 -10.83
C LEU A 210 4.43 -8.01 -11.19
N ALA A 211 4.34 -8.64 -12.37
CA ALA A 211 5.36 -9.58 -12.83
C ALA A 211 6.73 -8.89 -12.93
N TYR A 212 6.77 -7.73 -13.58
CA TYR A 212 7.99 -6.94 -13.73
C TYR A 212 8.55 -6.42 -12.39
N TYR A 213 7.67 -6.06 -11.45
CA TYR A 213 8.05 -5.67 -10.10
C TYR A 213 8.74 -6.81 -9.36
N ILE A 214 8.18 -8.03 -9.40
CA ILE A 214 8.81 -9.24 -8.84
C ILE A 214 10.14 -9.52 -9.53
N ASP A 215 10.19 -9.45 -10.86
CA ASP A 215 11.43 -9.64 -11.64
C ASP A 215 12.53 -8.67 -11.18
N THR A 216 12.18 -7.40 -10.95
CA THR A 216 13.12 -6.37 -10.49
C THR A 216 13.63 -6.64 -9.07
N LEU A 217 12.78 -7.13 -8.16
CA LEU A 217 13.21 -7.53 -6.82
C LEU A 217 14.19 -8.71 -6.87
N VAL A 218 13.91 -9.70 -7.73
CA VAL A 218 14.80 -10.86 -7.91
C VAL A 218 16.14 -10.44 -8.52
N ILE A 219 16.13 -9.60 -9.55
CA ILE A 219 17.34 -9.04 -10.16
C ILE A 219 18.14 -8.26 -9.11
N GLY A 220 17.47 -7.41 -8.32
CA GLY A 220 18.12 -6.65 -7.24
C GLY A 220 18.80 -7.54 -6.21
N LEU A 221 18.15 -8.65 -5.82
CA LEU A 221 18.75 -9.64 -4.92
C LEU A 221 19.98 -10.33 -5.54
N ILE A 222 19.88 -10.74 -6.82
CA ILE A 222 21.01 -11.37 -7.53
C ILE A 222 22.20 -10.39 -7.60
N VAL A 223 21.95 -9.13 -7.95
CA VAL A 223 22.99 -8.09 -8.00
C VAL A 223 23.60 -7.89 -6.61
N ALA A 224 22.80 -7.79 -5.55
CA ALA A 224 23.30 -7.62 -4.18
C ALA A 224 24.19 -8.78 -3.73
N VAL A 225 23.82 -10.03 -4.06
CA VAL A 225 24.61 -11.22 -3.74
C VAL A 225 25.93 -11.22 -4.52
N ILE A 226 25.91 -10.93 -5.82
CA ILE A 226 27.12 -10.88 -6.65
C ILE A 226 28.05 -9.76 -6.17
N SER A 227 27.52 -8.55 -6.00
CA SER A 227 28.30 -7.39 -5.54
C SER A 227 28.88 -7.61 -4.15
N GLY A 228 28.09 -8.16 -3.22
CA GLY A 228 28.56 -8.49 -1.87
C GLY A 228 29.66 -9.56 -1.89
N GLY A 229 29.49 -10.62 -2.67
CA GLY A 229 30.52 -11.65 -2.84
C GLY A 229 31.82 -11.12 -3.45
N LEU A 230 31.71 -10.27 -4.48
CA LEU A 230 32.84 -9.59 -5.11
C LEU A 230 33.57 -8.65 -4.14
N GLN A 231 32.83 -7.96 -3.28
CA GLN A 231 33.40 -7.11 -2.23
C GLN A 231 34.19 -7.93 -1.22
N LEU A 232 33.69 -9.10 -0.81
CA LEU A 232 34.38 -9.99 0.15
C LEU A 232 35.70 -10.54 -0.39
N ILE A 233 35.84 -10.72 -1.70
CA ILE A 233 37.09 -11.17 -2.34
C ILE A 233 37.99 -10.02 -2.80
N GLY A 234 37.71 -8.78 -2.38
CA GLY A 234 38.52 -7.60 -2.69
C GLY A 234 38.47 -7.16 -4.15
N ARG A 235 37.43 -7.55 -4.91
CA ARG A 235 37.24 -7.17 -6.32
C ARG A 235 35.92 -6.42 -6.53
N PRO A 236 35.70 -5.25 -5.90
CA PRO A 236 34.47 -4.49 -6.09
C PRO A 236 34.32 -4.08 -7.56
N ILE A 237 33.19 -4.42 -8.15
CA ILE A 237 32.78 -3.97 -9.49
C ILE A 237 31.59 -3.02 -9.32
N SER A 238 31.42 -2.07 -10.25
CA SER A 238 30.27 -1.17 -10.22
C SER A 238 28.95 -1.93 -10.29
N ASN A 239 28.00 -1.52 -9.44
CA ASN A 239 26.67 -2.16 -9.39
C ASN A 239 25.92 -2.00 -10.71
N ASP A 240 26.15 -0.92 -11.47
CA ASP A 240 25.45 -0.68 -12.74
C ASP A 240 25.84 -1.67 -13.83
N GLY A 241 27.14 -1.99 -13.95
CA GLY A 241 27.61 -3.00 -14.90
C GLY A 241 27.03 -4.38 -14.60
N ILE A 242 27.08 -4.80 -13.34
CA ILE A 242 26.49 -6.07 -12.88
C ILE A 242 24.97 -6.05 -13.14
N SER A 243 24.30 -4.97 -12.78
CA SER A 243 22.85 -4.81 -12.93
C SER A 243 22.39 -4.91 -14.39
N LEU A 244 23.14 -4.32 -15.33
CA LEU A 244 22.83 -4.42 -16.76
C LEU A 244 22.99 -5.86 -17.28
N VAL A 245 24.11 -6.50 -16.96
CA VAL A 245 24.39 -7.88 -17.41
C VAL A 245 23.37 -8.86 -16.83
N VAL A 246 23.09 -8.76 -15.53
CA VAL A 246 22.09 -9.60 -14.87
C VAL A 246 20.71 -9.35 -15.48
N TRP A 247 20.31 -8.10 -15.67
CA TRP A 247 18.99 -7.76 -16.23
C TRP A 247 18.81 -8.32 -17.65
N PHE A 248 19.80 -8.15 -18.54
CA PHE A 248 19.72 -8.71 -19.90
C PHE A 248 19.71 -10.23 -19.88
N SER A 249 20.61 -10.85 -19.11
CA SER A 249 20.67 -12.31 -18.98
C SER A 249 19.35 -12.88 -18.46
N TYR A 250 18.74 -12.19 -17.49
CA TYR A 250 17.48 -12.58 -16.87
C TYR A 250 16.31 -12.55 -17.86
N PHE A 251 16.14 -11.47 -18.62
CA PHE A 251 15.04 -11.34 -19.58
C PHE A 251 15.25 -12.11 -20.90
N VAL A 252 16.45 -12.64 -21.14
CA VAL A 252 16.79 -13.43 -22.33
C VAL A 252 16.83 -14.92 -22.01
N PHE A 253 17.66 -15.37 -21.06
CA PHE A 253 17.89 -16.80 -20.85
C PHE A 253 16.76 -17.49 -20.09
N LEU A 254 16.13 -16.85 -19.10
CA LEU A 254 15.01 -17.49 -18.39
C LEU A 254 13.82 -17.77 -19.32
N PRO A 255 13.35 -16.80 -20.13
CA PRO A 255 12.28 -17.09 -21.07
C PRO A 255 12.68 -18.04 -22.19
N LEU A 256 13.96 -18.11 -22.57
CA LEU A 256 14.44 -19.06 -23.58
C LEU A 256 14.25 -20.52 -23.12
N ILE A 257 14.48 -20.79 -21.83
CA ILE A 257 14.41 -22.15 -21.26
C ILE A 257 13.00 -22.46 -20.74
N PHE A 258 12.39 -21.52 -20.02
CA PHE A 258 11.15 -21.75 -19.27
C PHE A 258 9.91 -21.10 -19.88
N TYR A 259 10.07 -20.39 -21.00
CA TYR A 259 9.01 -19.56 -21.61
C TYR A 259 8.45 -18.48 -20.67
N GLN A 260 9.16 -18.15 -19.58
CA GLN A 260 8.73 -17.16 -18.60
C GLN A 260 9.92 -16.65 -17.76
N THR A 261 9.80 -15.45 -17.20
CA THR A 261 10.62 -14.99 -16.06
C THR A 261 10.05 -15.51 -14.72
N ILE A 262 10.73 -15.27 -13.59
CA ILE A 262 10.23 -15.74 -12.28
C ILE A 262 8.94 -15.00 -11.93
N GLY A 263 8.89 -13.67 -12.08
CA GLY A 263 7.70 -12.86 -11.85
C GLY A 263 6.54 -13.25 -12.77
N GLN A 264 6.83 -13.56 -14.04
CA GLN A 264 5.84 -14.13 -14.96
C GLN A 264 5.32 -15.49 -14.46
N GLY A 265 6.21 -16.39 -14.03
CA GLY A 265 5.82 -17.69 -13.48
C GLY A 265 4.95 -17.58 -12.21
N VAL A 266 5.31 -16.67 -11.29
CA VAL A 266 4.52 -16.39 -10.08
C VAL A 266 3.10 -15.97 -10.43
N LEU A 267 2.93 -15.17 -11.49
CA LEU A 267 1.64 -14.70 -11.96
C LEU A 267 1.03 -15.55 -13.07
N LYS A 268 1.50 -16.79 -13.30
CA LYS A 268 1.01 -17.69 -14.36
C LYS A 268 0.97 -17.01 -15.74
N ILE A 269 2.06 -16.36 -16.13
CA ILE A 269 2.25 -15.74 -17.43
C ILE A 269 3.29 -16.55 -18.19
N GLU A 270 3.00 -16.83 -19.45
CA GLU A 270 3.90 -17.49 -20.39
C GLU A 270 4.17 -16.55 -21.58
N LEU A 271 5.38 -16.58 -22.11
CA LEU A 271 5.83 -15.84 -23.27
C LEU A 271 5.85 -16.77 -24.48
N ARG A 272 5.14 -16.41 -25.53
CA ARG A 272 5.07 -17.17 -26.79
C ARG A 272 5.48 -16.32 -27.97
N ALA A 273 6.01 -16.97 -29.00
CA ALA A 273 6.19 -16.36 -30.30
C ALA A 273 4.85 -16.19 -31.01
N THR A 274 4.61 -15.02 -31.60
CA THR A 274 3.42 -14.81 -32.45
C THR A 274 3.56 -15.51 -33.80
N THR A 275 4.79 -15.67 -34.28
CA THR A 275 5.11 -16.36 -35.54
C THR A 275 6.27 -17.32 -35.33
N GLY A 276 6.13 -18.59 -35.72
CA GLY A 276 7.18 -19.60 -35.55
C GLY A 276 7.51 -19.91 -34.08
N HIS A 277 8.75 -20.28 -33.79
CA HIS A 277 9.21 -20.65 -32.44
C HIS A 277 9.82 -19.45 -31.68
N LEU A 278 9.94 -19.61 -30.35
CA LEU A 278 10.66 -18.67 -29.50
C LEU A 278 12.16 -18.77 -29.81
N SER A 279 12.80 -17.66 -30.18
CA SER A 279 14.22 -17.64 -30.55
C SER A 279 15.01 -16.58 -29.79
N LEU A 280 16.32 -16.80 -29.65
CA LEU A 280 17.24 -15.89 -28.97
C LEU A 280 17.16 -14.47 -29.55
N ALA A 281 17.09 -14.33 -30.88
CA ALA A 281 17.00 -13.04 -31.56
C ALA A 281 15.75 -12.24 -31.15
N LYS A 282 14.59 -12.91 -30.99
CA LYS A 282 13.35 -12.25 -30.54
C LYS A 282 13.46 -11.77 -29.10
N LEU A 283 14.06 -12.59 -28.23
CA LEU A 283 14.26 -12.26 -26.81
C LEU A 283 15.27 -11.12 -26.63
N LEU A 284 16.38 -11.13 -27.38
CA LEU A 284 17.35 -10.04 -27.40
C LEU A 284 16.71 -8.73 -27.87
N LYS A 285 15.92 -8.78 -28.96
CA LYS A 285 15.18 -7.61 -29.45
C LYS A 285 14.20 -7.09 -28.39
N ARG A 286 13.46 -7.98 -27.73
CA ARG A 286 12.53 -7.62 -26.64
C ARG A 286 13.26 -6.98 -25.47
N ALA A 287 14.35 -7.58 -25.01
CA ALA A 287 15.17 -7.08 -23.90
C ALA A 287 15.77 -5.70 -24.23
N LEU A 288 16.28 -5.49 -25.46
CA LEU A 288 16.79 -4.20 -25.90
C LEU A 288 15.70 -3.11 -25.86
N LEU A 289 14.52 -3.40 -26.42
CA LEU A 289 13.38 -2.48 -26.44
C LEU A 289 12.88 -2.14 -25.02
N MET A 290 12.87 -3.12 -24.11
CA MET A 290 12.56 -2.88 -22.70
C MET A 290 13.68 -2.11 -21.99
N GLY A 291 14.95 -2.37 -22.33
CA GLY A 291 16.13 -1.71 -21.77
C GLY A 291 16.19 -0.23 -22.11
N ILE A 292 15.78 0.17 -23.32
CA ILE A 292 15.62 1.58 -23.72
C ILE A 292 14.68 2.30 -22.73
N VAL A 293 13.58 1.67 -22.34
CA VAL A 293 12.61 2.29 -21.42
C VAL A 293 13.18 2.41 -20.00
N VAL A 294 13.76 1.33 -19.47
CA VAL A 294 14.02 1.19 -18.03
C VAL A 294 15.48 1.48 -17.64
N LYS A 295 16.45 1.23 -18.53
CA LYS A 295 17.89 1.24 -18.20
C LYS A 295 18.69 2.39 -18.80
N LEU A 296 18.10 3.24 -19.65
CA LEU A 296 18.79 4.41 -20.23
C LEU A 296 19.05 5.53 -19.22
N ASN A 297 18.24 5.63 -18.14
CA ASN A 297 18.29 6.77 -17.20
C ASN A 297 19.56 6.81 -16.29
N PRO A 298 20.02 5.70 -15.67
CA PRO A 298 21.21 5.75 -14.80
C PRO A 298 22.53 6.05 -15.55
N LEU A 299 22.63 5.66 -16.82
CA LEU A 299 23.85 5.84 -17.63
C LEU A 299 24.08 7.28 -18.11
N LEU A 300 23.03 8.11 -18.12
CA LEU A 300 23.06 9.46 -18.69
C LEU A 300 23.22 10.56 -17.64
N ILE A 301 22.92 10.27 -16.36
CA ILE A 301 22.95 11.27 -15.27
C ILE A 301 24.35 11.38 -14.62
N GLU A 302 25.19 10.33 -14.70
CA GLU A 302 26.53 10.33 -14.08
C GLU A 302 27.64 10.95 -14.94
N TYR A 303 27.39 11.30 -16.21
CA TYR A 303 28.43 11.86 -17.08
C TYR A 303 28.36 13.39 -17.15
N ASP A 304 29.39 14.00 -16.58
CA ASP A 304 29.62 15.44 -16.51
C ASP A 304 29.46 16.14 -17.88
N PHE A 305 28.94 17.37 -17.84
CA PHE A 305 28.34 18.11 -18.96
C PHE A 305 29.36 18.63 -20.01
N SER A 306 30.20 17.78 -20.62
CA SER A 306 31.13 18.20 -21.69
C SER A 306 31.15 17.25 -22.90
N PHE A 307 31.10 17.84 -24.12
CA PHE A 307 31.16 17.29 -25.50
C PHE A 307 30.24 16.09 -25.90
N GLY A 308 29.83 15.22 -24.97
CA GLY A 308 28.85 14.14 -25.15
C GLY A 308 27.38 14.57 -25.07
N GLN A 309 27.10 15.89 -24.96
CA GLN A 309 25.76 16.44 -24.74
C GLN A 309 24.76 16.07 -25.85
N GLY A 310 25.16 16.09 -27.12
CA GLY A 310 24.27 15.75 -28.24
C GLY A 310 23.81 14.29 -28.22
N ILE A 311 24.72 13.36 -27.90
CA ILE A 311 24.43 11.93 -27.82
C ILE A 311 23.54 11.64 -26.60
N ASN A 312 23.83 12.26 -25.46
CA ASN A 312 23.04 12.09 -24.23
C ASN A 312 21.64 12.68 -24.38
N VAL A 313 21.52 13.87 -25.00
CA VAL A 313 20.22 14.48 -25.32
C VAL A 313 19.45 13.60 -26.30
N ALA A 314 20.09 13.10 -27.35
CA ALA A 314 19.44 12.19 -28.30
C ALA A 314 18.95 10.90 -27.61
N ALA A 315 19.77 10.31 -26.74
CA ALA A 315 19.41 9.11 -25.97
C ALA A 315 18.23 9.37 -25.02
N LEU A 316 18.21 10.53 -24.34
CA LEU A 316 17.12 10.95 -23.47
C LEU A 316 15.83 11.21 -24.25
N VAL A 317 15.93 11.87 -25.41
CA VAL A 317 14.78 12.08 -26.32
C VAL A 317 14.23 10.75 -26.81
N ILE A 318 15.08 9.81 -27.23
CA ILE A 318 14.67 8.46 -27.60
C ILE A 318 13.95 7.78 -26.43
N GLN A 319 14.53 7.80 -25.23
CA GLN A 319 13.88 7.22 -24.06
C GLN A 319 12.50 7.84 -23.78
N LEU A 320 12.39 9.17 -23.84
CA LEU A 320 11.12 9.89 -23.65
C LEU A 320 10.07 9.46 -24.68
N ILE A 321 10.45 9.33 -25.95
CA ILE A 321 9.56 8.85 -27.02
C ILE A 321 9.04 7.45 -26.66
N PHE A 322 9.93 6.54 -26.28
CA PHE A 322 9.55 5.17 -25.92
C PHE A 322 8.69 5.11 -24.64
N MET A 323 8.95 5.97 -23.66
CA MET A 323 8.11 6.14 -22.46
C MET A 323 6.71 6.66 -22.81
N ILE A 324 6.61 7.67 -23.69
CA ILE A 324 5.32 8.19 -24.16
C ILE A 324 4.54 7.11 -24.92
N ILE A 325 5.21 6.33 -25.77
CA ILE A 325 4.59 5.18 -26.46
C ILE A 325 4.06 4.17 -25.44
N LEU A 326 4.85 3.81 -24.43
CA LEU A 326 4.43 2.87 -23.39
C LEU A 326 3.21 3.40 -22.61
N LEU A 327 3.27 4.65 -22.13
CA LEU A 327 2.19 5.29 -21.38
C LEU A 327 0.90 5.38 -22.21
N SER A 328 1.00 5.76 -23.48
CA SER A 328 -0.12 5.76 -24.43
C SER A 328 -0.76 4.37 -24.57
N GLN A 329 0.05 3.32 -24.66
CA GLN A 329 -0.47 1.95 -24.73
C GLN A 329 -1.11 1.47 -23.43
N VAL A 330 -0.56 1.89 -22.28
CA VAL A 330 -1.11 1.63 -20.95
C VAL A 330 -2.47 2.30 -20.78
N VAL A 331 -2.57 3.59 -21.12
CA VAL A 331 -3.83 4.36 -21.05
C VAL A 331 -4.90 3.77 -21.98
N ARG A 332 -4.49 3.38 -23.21
CA ARG A 332 -5.37 2.73 -24.18
C ARG A 332 -5.64 1.26 -23.91
N LYS A 333 -5.12 0.69 -22.81
CA LYS A 333 -5.28 -0.71 -22.41
C LYS A 333 -4.96 -1.70 -23.55
N LYS A 334 -3.91 -1.43 -24.33
CA LYS A 334 -3.54 -2.33 -25.43
C LYS A 334 -3.13 -3.69 -24.88
N GLU A 335 -3.63 -4.76 -25.50
CA GLU A 335 -3.32 -6.14 -25.12
C GLU A 335 -1.84 -6.47 -25.25
N GLN A 336 -1.17 -5.93 -26.26
CA GLN A 336 0.23 -6.19 -26.57
C GLN A 336 1.00 -4.87 -26.63
N LEU A 337 2.01 -4.76 -25.78
CA LEU A 337 2.89 -3.60 -25.69
C LEU A 337 3.90 -3.59 -26.84
N PHE A 338 4.47 -2.42 -27.15
CA PHE A 338 5.30 -2.22 -28.33
C PHE A 338 6.52 -3.16 -28.34
N TYR A 339 7.15 -3.39 -27.19
CA TYR A 339 8.34 -4.25 -27.08
C TYR A 339 8.01 -5.73 -27.31
N ASP A 340 6.80 -6.18 -26.94
CA ASP A 340 6.30 -7.53 -27.25
C ASP A 340 5.96 -7.62 -28.75
N ARG A 341 5.22 -6.64 -29.27
CA ARG A 341 4.78 -6.59 -30.68
C ARG A 341 5.95 -6.56 -31.66
N TRP A 342 6.89 -5.64 -31.47
CA TRP A 342 8.01 -5.46 -32.39
C TRP A 342 9.01 -6.61 -32.32
N SER A 343 9.00 -7.40 -31.24
CA SER A 343 9.79 -8.63 -31.11
C SER A 343 9.07 -9.89 -31.59
N ASN A 344 7.84 -9.78 -32.10
CA ASN A 344 6.99 -10.93 -32.48
C ASN A 344 6.76 -11.89 -31.31
N LEU A 345 6.49 -11.33 -30.13
CA LEU A 345 6.23 -12.05 -28.88
C LEU A 345 4.91 -11.61 -28.27
N ILE A 346 4.26 -12.51 -27.53
CA ILE A 346 3.02 -12.22 -26.82
C ILE A 346 3.04 -12.90 -25.46
N LEU A 347 2.51 -12.22 -24.45
CA LEU A 347 2.27 -12.81 -23.14
C LEU A 347 0.87 -13.43 -23.13
N VAL A 348 0.78 -14.68 -22.70
CA VAL A 348 -0.46 -15.45 -22.57
C VAL A 348 -0.60 -16.03 -21.17
N PRO A 349 -1.82 -16.23 -20.64
CA PRO A 349 -1.99 -16.90 -19.37
C PRO A 349 -1.53 -18.35 -19.46
N LYS A 350 -0.72 -18.78 -18.50
CA LYS A 350 -0.34 -20.18 -18.30
C LYS A 350 -1.49 -20.89 -17.57
N LYS A 351 -2.00 -21.97 -18.14
CA LYS A 351 -3.06 -22.79 -17.54
C LYS A 351 -2.57 -23.44 -16.24
#